data_AF-A0A7J4ZYF2-F1
#
_entry.id   AF-A0A7J4ZYF2-F1
#
_cell.length_a   1.000
_cell.length_b   1.000
_cell.length_c   1.000
_cell.angle_alpha   90.00
_cell.angle_beta   90.00
_cell.angle_gamma   90.00
#
_symmetry.space_group_name_H-M   'P 1'
#
loop_
_entity.id
_entity.type
_entity.pdbx_description
1 polymer ?
#
loop_
_entity_poly.entity_id
_entity_poly.type
_entity_poly.pdbx_seq_one_letter_code
_entity_poly.pdbx_strand_id
1 'polypeptide(L)'
;WLVGWLLGKLFFRAPSKLRLARHSEGFLALAATFLAYGLVEVVSGYGFLAVFVAARAIRAAERTHEFHAVLHDFAEQVERLLTVLLLLLFGGAVVGGLLGPLTWPAAAVGLALVFVVRPLLGWLSLRGAPGRPAEHWVIALFGIRGVGSFFYIAYATAKTDFPQADLLWATVGLVVIVSVVVHGIAATPVMQLLDRAGERTSDPSERRHAGEPVTAGG
;
A
#
# COMPACT_ATOMS: atom_id res chain seq x y z
N TRP A 1 -18.16 -10.11 5.80
CA TRP A 1 -19.04 -10.01 4.61
C TRP A 1 -20.33 -9.26 4.92
N LEU A 2 -21.17 -9.73 5.85
CA LEU A 2 -22.39 -9.03 6.29
C LEU A 2 -22.15 -7.60 6.80
N VAL A 3 -21.16 -7.38 7.67
CA VAL A 3 -20.87 -6.03 8.21
C VAL A 3 -20.38 -5.07 7.12
N GLY A 4 -19.51 -5.51 6.20
CA GLY A 4 -19.08 -4.70 5.05
C GLY A 4 -20.21 -4.41 4.04
N TRP A 5 -21.13 -5.36 3.84
CA TRP A 5 -22.34 -5.16 3.04
C TRP A 5 -23.31 -4.18 3.72
N LEU A 6 -23.49 -4.29 5.04
CA LEU A 6 -24.36 -3.41 5.82
C LEU A 6 -23.81 -1.99 5.87
N LEU A 7 -22.51 -1.83 6.08
CA LEU A 7 -21.80 -0.55 6.05
C LEU A 7 -21.87 0.11 4.68
N GLY A 8 -21.59 -0.64 3.61
CA GLY A 8 -21.79 -0.15 2.25
C GLY A 8 -23.23 0.34 2.07
N LYS A 9 -24.22 -0.49 2.42
CA LYS A 9 -25.64 -0.15 2.30
C LYS A 9 -26.08 1.04 3.16
N LEU A 10 -25.47 1.25 4.34
CA LEU A 10 -25.79 2.34 5.27
C LEU A 10 -25.16 3.65 4.80
N PHE A 11 -23.94 3.59 4.25
CA PHE A 11 -23.26 4.73 3.64
C PHE A 11 -23.96 5.16 2.34
N PHE A 12 -24.43 4.21 1.52
CA PHE A 12 -25.20 4.48 0.29
C PHE A 12 -26.68 4.84 0.53
N ARG A 13 -27.22 4.65 1.74
CA ARG A 13 -28.55 5.18 2.14
C ARG A 13 -28.47 6.59 2.74
N ALA A 14 -27.28 7.14 2.94
CA ALA A 14 -27.13 8.55 3.27
C ALA A 14 -27.54 9.38 2.02
N PRO A 15 -28.41 10.39 2.16
CA PRO A 15 -29.14 10.94 1.02
C PRO A 15 -28.21 11.66 0.05
N SER A 16 -28.61 11.65 -1.22
CA SER A 16 -28.14 12.50 -2.34
C SER A 16 -28.20 14.03 -2.10
N LYS A 17 -28.43 14.45 -0.84
CA LYS A 17 -28.38 15.83 -0.35
C LYS A 17 -27.01 16.19 0.26
N LEU A 18 -26.08 15.25 0.40
CA LEU A 18 -24.69 15.50 0.80
C LEU A 18 -23.80 15.90 -0.39
N ARG A 19 -24.37 16.61 -1.39
CA ARG A 19 -23.62 17.50 -2.31
C ARG A 19 -23.06 18.67 -1.50
N LEU A 20 -22.26 18.38 -0.48
CA LEU A 20 -21.44 19.37 0.20
C LEU A 20 -20.25 19.66 -0.71
N ALA A 21 -19.83 20.92 -0.70
CA ALA A 21 -18.75 21.45 -1.50
C ALA A 21 -17.55 20.50 -1.61
N ARG A 22 -16.88 20.53 -2.76
CA ARG A 22 -15.67 19.80 -3.21
C ARG A 22 -14.60 19.46 -2.14
N HIS A 23 -14.60 20.12 -0.99
CA HIS A 23 -13.72 19.87 0.16
C HIS A 23 -14.21 18.75 1.12
N SER A 24 -15.52 18.52 1.20
CA SER A 24 -16.14 17.51 2.07
C SER A 24 -16.02 16.08 1.53
N GLU A 25 -15.81 15.94 0.23
CA GLU A 25 -15.75 14.65 -0.48
C GLU A 25 -14.47 13.87 -0.13
N GLY A 26 -13.34 14.55 0.09
CA GLY A 26 -12.08 13.91 0.50
C GLY A 26 -12.15 13.29 1.90
N PHE A 27 -12.70 14.01 2.89
CA PHE A 27 -12.88 13.51 4.26
C PHE A 27 -13.75 12.24 4.34
N LEU A 28 -14.61 12.03 3.35
CA LEU A 28 -15.43 10.84 3.26
C LEU A 28 -14.59 9.55 3.16
N ALA A 29 -13.39 9.60 2.55
CA ALA A 29 -12.47 8.46 2.46
C ALA A 29 -12.06 7.96 3.84
N LEU A 30 -11.61 8.91 4.66
CA LEU A 30 -11.13 8.65 6.00
C LEU A 30 -12.30 8.24 6.91
N ALA A 31 -13.43 8.94 6.80
CA ALA A 31 -14.64 8.60 7.55
C ALA A 31 -15.10 7.17 7.24
N ALA A 32 -15.18 6.79 5.96
CA ALA A 32 -15.53 5.43 5.55
C ALA A 32 -14.52 4.40 6.05
N THR A 33 -13.22 4.72 5.97
CA THR A 33 -12.13 3.86 6.46
C THR A 33 -12.23 3.63 7.97
N PHE A 34 -12.30 4.69 8.77
CA PHE A 34 -12.39 4.58 10.23
C PHE A 34 -13.70 3.94 10.69
N LEU A 35 -14.82 4.26 10.04
CA LEU A 35 -16.11 3.67 10.35
C LEU A 35 -16.12 2.16 10.06
N ALA A 36 -15.60 1.74 8.90
CA ALA A 36 -15.51 0.34 8.53
C ALA A 36 -14.58 -0.45 9.46
N TYR A 37 -13.43 0.13 9.80
CA TYR A 37 -12.48 -0.44 10.75
C TYR A 37 -13.13 -0.57 12.14
N GLY A 38 -13.61 0.53 12.70
CA GLY A 38 -14.11 0.59 14.08
C GLY A 38 -15.33 -0.30 14.32
N LEU A 39 -16.30 -0.33 13.41
CA LEU A 39 -17.49 -1.16 13.58
C LEU A 39 -17.18 -2.65 13.53
N VAL A 40 -16.25 -3.07 12.68
CA VAL A 40 -15.82 -4.47 12.62
C VAL A 40 -14.96 -4.85 13.81
N GLU A 41 -14.09 -3.95 14.26
CA GLU A 41 -13.25 -4.16 15.44
C GLU A 41 -14.09 -4.32 16.72
N VAL A 42 -15.16 -3.54 16.89
CA VAL A 42 -16.07 -3.62 18.07
C VAL A 42 -16.71 -5.00 18.21
N VAL A 43 -17.01 -5.68 17.09
CA VAL A 43 -17.55 -7.04 17.10
C VAL A 43 -16.45 -8.12 17.07
N SER A 44 -15.21 -7.75 17.40
CA SER A 44 -14.03 -8.62 17.38
C SER A 44 -13.71 -9.22 16.00
N GLY A 45 -14.10 -8.53 14.92
CA GLY A 45 -13.74 -8.90 13.56
C GLY A 45 -12.42 -8.26 13.12
N TYR A 46 -11.91 -8.67 11.96
CA TYR A 46 -10.65 -8.15 11.42
C TYR A 46 -10.86 -6.83 10.65
N GLY A 47 -10.65 -5.70 11.30
CA GLY A 47 -10.90 -4.35 10.78
C GLY A 47 -10.18 -4.03 9.46
N PHE A 48 -8.95 -4.50 9.25
CA PHE A 48 -8.20 -4.26 8.00
C PHE A 48 -8.89 -4.85 6.77
N LEU A 49 -9.36 -6.09 6.87
CA LEU A 49 -10.10 -6.71 5.75
C LEU A 49 -11.43 -6.00 5.52
N ALA A 50 -12.07 -5.47 6.57
CA ALA A 50 -13.29 -4.70 6.42
C ALA A 50 -13.07 -3.44 5.57
N VAL A 51 -12.01 -2.69 5.85
CA VAL A 51 -11.62 -1.51 5.06
C VAL A 51 -11.36 -1.91 3.60
N PHE A 52 -10.62 -3.00 3.36
CA PHE A 52 -10.36 -3.50 2.01
C PHE A 52 -11.63 -3.86 1.24
N VAL A 53 -12.55 -4.57 1.89
CA VAL A 53 -13.83 -4.95 1.29
C VAL A 53 -14.71 -3.72 1.05
N ALA A 54 -14.73 -2.76 1.97
CA ALA A 54 -15.45 -1.51 1.83
C ALA A 54 -14.91 -0.67 0.67
N ALA A 55 -13.60 -0.49 0.57
CA ALA A 55 -12.94 0.21 -0.53
C ALA A 55 -13.24 -0.47 -1.89
N ARG A 56 -13.19 -1.80 -1.95
CA ARG A 56 -13.57 -2.55 -3.16
C ARG A 56 -15.06 -2.38 -3.51
N ALA A 57 -15.94 -2.37 -2.52
CA ALA A 57 -17.38 -2.18 -2.73
C ALA A 57 -17.70 -0.77 -3.24
N ILE A 58 -17.09 0.27 -2.65
CA ILE A 58 -17.19 1.65 -3.11
C ILE A 58 -16.69 1.78 -4.55
N ARG A 59 -15.53 1.18 -4.84
CA ARG A 59 -14.96 1.16 -6.20
C ARG A 59 -15.83 0.41 -7.22
N ALA A 60 -16.60 -0.58 -6.79
CA ALA A 60 -17.49 -1.34 -7.67
C ALA A 60 -18.85 -0.64 -7.92
N ALA A 61 -19.33 0.16 -6.96
CA ALA A 61 -20.64 0.79 -6.99
C ALA A 61 -20.69 2.10 -7.81
N GLU A 62 -19.61 2.89 -7.82
CA GLU A 62 -19.58 4.18 -8.52
C GLU A 62 -18.72 4.10 -9.80
N ARG A 63 -19.29 4.47 -10.96
CA ARG A 63 -18.60 4.53 -12.27
C ARG A 63 -18.30 5.95 -12.77
N THR A 64 -18.49 6.99 -11.94
CA THR A 64 -18.21 8.39 -12.31
C THR A 64 -16.78 8.79 -11.91
N HIS A 65 -16.04 9.34 -12.88
CA HIS A 65 -14.57 9.52 -12.83
C HIS A 65 -14.10 10.63 -11.85
N GLU A 66 -14.95 11.62 -11.57
CA GLU A 66 -14.56 12.83 -10.81
C GLU A 66 -14.55 12.61 -9.29
N PHE A 67 -15.50 11.84 -8.75
CA PHE A 67 -15.61 11.57 -7.31
C PHE A 67 -14.49 10.64 -6.80
N HIS A 68 -14.12 9.62 -7.59
CA HIS A 68 -13.00 8.73 -7.27
C HIS A 68 -11.67 9.48 -7.22
N ALA A 69 -11.45 10.44 -8.13
CA ALA A 69 -10.21 11.21 -8.16
C ALA A 69 -10.03 12.02 -6.88
N VAL A 70 -11.05 12.77 -6.44
CA VAL A 70 -10.96 13.58 -5.21
C VAL A 70 -10.76 12.72 -3.95
N LEU A 71 -11.47 11.59 -3.85
CA LEU A 71 -11.34 10.66 -2.73
C LEU A 71 -9.95 10.02 -2.67
N HIS A 72 -9.45 9.59 -3.83
CA HIS A 72 -8.16 8.96 -3.98
C HIS A 72 -7.02 9.95 -3.71
N ASP A 73 -7.05 11.12 -4.34
CA ASP A 73 -6.04 12.17 -4.18
C ASP A 73 -5.94 12.61 -2.72
N PHE A 74 -7.08 12.74 -2.02
CA PHE A 74 -7.08 13.08 -0.61
C PHE A 74 -6.51 11.95 0.26
N ALA A 75 -6.88 10.69 0.00
CA ALA A 75 -6.32 9.54 0.70
C ALA A 75 -4.80 9.43 0.48
N GLU A 76 -4.33 9.66 -0.75
CA GLU A 76 -2.92 9.67 -1.11
C GLU A 76 -2.17 10.81 -0.40
N GLN A 77 -2.75 12.01 -0.34
CA GLN A 77 -2.19 13.14 0.41
C GLN A 77 -2.04 12.82 1.89
N VAL A 78 -3.06 12.21 2.49
CA VAL A 78 -3.02 11.79 3.90
C VAL A 78 -2.00 10.69 4.12
N GLU A 79 -1.93 9.69 3.23
CA GLU A 79 -0.91 8.64 3.25
C GLU A 79 0.50 9.23 3.19
N ARG A 80 0.73 10.19 2.29
CA ARG A 80 2.03 10.85 2.15
C ARG A 80 2.39 11.63 3.40
N LEU A 81 1.46 12.38 3.98
CA LEU A 81 1.68 13.12 5.23
C LEU A 81 2.01 12.18 6.40
N LEU A 82 1.23 11.11 6.57
CA LEU A 82 1.46 10.09 7.60
C LEU A 82 2.79 9.36 7.40
N THR A 83 3.16 9.09 6.16
CA THR A 83 4.45 8.46 5.82
C THR A 83 5.61 9.36 6.20
N VAL A 84 5.55 10.66 5.86
CA VAL A 84 6.59 11.63 6.25
C VAL A 84 6.70 11.73 7.77
N LEU A 85 5.57 11.82 8.47
CA LEU A 85 5.55 11.86 9.93
C LEU A 85 6.16 10.58 10.52
N LEU A 86 5.77 9.41 10.02
CA LEU A 86 6.30 8.12 10.46
C LEU A 86 7.81 8.02 10.21
N LEU A 87 8.30 8.44 9.04
CA LEU A 87 9.72 8.45 8.73
C LEU A 87 10.51 9.41 9.63
N LEU A 88 9.93 10.56 9.97
CA LEU A 88 10.55 11.52 10.89
C LEU A 88 10.66 10.94 12.30
N LEU A 89 9.57 10.39 12.83
CA LEU A 89 9.55 9.72 14.15
C LEU A 89 10.52 8.53 14.18
N PHE A 90 10.54 7.74 13.11
CA PHE A 90 11.45 6.61 12.96
C PHE A 90 12.90 7.06 12.92
N GLY A 91 13.23 8.12 12.15
CA GLY A 91 14.57 8.71 12.14
C GLY A 91 15.01 9.17 13.52
N GLY A 92 14.11 9.81 14.28
CA GLY A 92 14.34 10.18 15.68
C GLY A 92 14.61 8.96 16.57
N ALA A 93 13.82 7.88 16.44
CA ALA A 93 14.01 6.64 17.19
C ALA A 93 15.37 5.99 16.87
N VAL A 94 15.79 5.97 15.60
CA VAL A 94 17.09 5.45 15.17
C VAL A 94 18.24 6.21 15.84
N VAL A 95 18.19 7.56 15.82
CA VAL A 95 19.18 8.40 16.51
C VAL A 95 19.13 8.21 18.03
N GLY A 96 17.94 7.97 18.59
CA GLY A 96 17.71 7.67 20.00
C GLY A 96 18.19 6.28 20.45
N GLY A 97 18.81 5.49 19.57
CA GLY A 97 19.40 4.21 19.94
C GLY A 97 18.53 2.97 19.67
N LEU A 98 17.52 3.07 18.79
CA LEU A 98 16.68 1.93 18.39
C LEU A 98 17.48 0.69 17.96
N LEU A 99 18.65 0.90 17.34
CA LEU A 99 19.52 -0.19 16.87
C LEU A 99 20.47 -0.74 17.93
N GLY A 100 20.49 -0.18 19.15
CA GLY A 100 21.38 -0.62 20.23
C GLY A 100 21.24 -2.11 20.61
N PRO A 101 20.02 -2.65 20.73
CA PRO A 101 19.79 -4.07 21.02
C PRO A 101 20.05 -5.01 19.83
N LEU A 102 20.42 -4.49 18.66
CA LEU A 102 20.52 -5.28 17.43
C LEU A 102 21.66 -6.29 17.52
N THR A 103 21.33 -7.56 17.30
CA THR A 103 22.33 -8.63 17.19
C THR A 103 22.60 -8.97 15.73
N TRP A 104 23.83 -9.38 15.41
CA TRP A 104 24.20 -9.83 14.06
C TRP A 104 23.33 -10.97 13.51
N PRO A 105 22.94 -12.00 14.30
CA PRO A 105 22.03 -13.03 13.83
C PRO A 105 20.66 -12.48 13.45
N ALA A 106 20.10 -11.57 14.27
CA ALA A 106 18.81 -10.96 14.01
C ALA A 106 18.84 -10.07 12.75
N ALA A 107 19.93 -9.31 12.57
CA ALA A 107 20.18 -8.55 11.35
C ALA A 107 20.23 -9.45 10.09
N ALA A 108 20.98 -10.56 10.15
CA ALA A 108 21.08 -11.52 9.05
C ALA A 108 19.72 -12.14 8.70
N VAL A 109 18.94 -12.55 9.71
CA VAL A 109 17.59 -13.10 9.51
C VAL A 109 16.67 -12.06 8.89
N GLY A 110 16.64 -10.83 9.43
CA GLY A 110 15.82 -9.74 8.89
C GLY A 110 16.13 -9.45 7.42
N LEU A 111 17.42 -9.38 7.07
CA LEU A 111 17.88 -9.20 5.69
C LEU A 111 17.50 -10.39 4.80
N ALA A 112 17.70 -11.63 5.26
CA ALA A 112 17.37 -12.82 4.50
C ALA A 112 15.86 -12.94 4.21
N LEU A 113 15.00 -12.62 5.19
CA LEU A 113 13.55 -12.60 4.99
C LEU A 113 13.15 -11.64 3.86
N VAL A 114 13.87 -10.53 3.74
CA VAL A 114 13.51 -9.43 2.87
C VAL A 114 14.11 -9.53 1.48
N PHE A 115 15.36 -9.99 1.37
CA PHE A 115 16.07 -10.13 0.10
C PHE A 115 15.98 -11.52 -0.52
N VAL A 116 15.60 -12.55 0.26
CA VAL A 116 15.51 -13.92 -0.23
C VAL A 116 14.07 -14.41 -0.16
N VAL A 117 13.49 -14.50 1.04
CA VAL A 117 12.17 -15.10 1.21
C VAL A 117 11.09 -14.31 0.48
N ARG A 118 11.12 -12.97 0.57
CA ARG A 118 10.10 -12.13 -0.04
C ARG A 118 10.11 -12.14 -1.57
N PRO A 119 11.25 -11.98 -2.28
CA PRO A 119 11.27 -12.11 -3.73
C PRO A 119 10.85 -13.51 -4.20
N LEU A 120 11.24 -14.56 -3.46
CA LEU A 120 10.82 -15.93 -3.77
C LEU A 120 9.31 -16.10 -3.65
N LEU A 121 8.69 -15.61 -2.57
CA LEU A 121 7.24 -15.67 -2.38
C LEU A 121 6.50 -14.78 -3.38
N GLY A 122 7.02 -13.59 -3.69
CA GLY A 122 6.46 -12.70 -4.69
C GLY A 122 6.47 -13.33 -6.09
N TRP A 123 7.62 -13.89 -6.49
CA TRP A 123 7.74 -14.60 -7.76
C TRP A 123 6.87 -15.86 -7.81
N LEU A 124 6.80 -16.62 -6.71
CA LEU A 124 5.93 -17.79 -6.60
C LEU A 124 4.44 -17.42 -6.72
N SER A 125 4.02 -16.32 -6.09
CA SER A 125 2.65 -15.79 -6.18
C SER A 125 2.28 -15.30 -7.58
N LEU A 126 3.27 -14.99 -8.40
CA LEU A 126 3.09 -14.51 -9.77
C LEU A 126 3.25 -15.64 -10.80
N ARG A 127 3.53 -16.88 -10.38
CA ARG A 127 3.53 -18.04 -11.29
C ARG A 127 2.11 -18.28 -11.83
N GLY A 128 1.87 -17.85 -13.06
CA GLY A 128 0.59 -17.96 -13.75
C GLY A 128 -0.11 -16.61 -14.00
N ALA A 129 0.46 -15.51 -13.53
CA ALA A 129 -0.01 -14.17 -13.88
C ALA A 129 0.42 -13.79 -15.32
N PRO A 130 -0.42 -13.06 -16.08
CA PRO A 130 -0.03 -12.53 -17.38
C PRO A 130 1.03 -11.43 -17.20
N GLY A 131 2.12 -11.50 -17.96
CA GLY A 131 3.22 -10.53 -17.90
C GLY A 131 4.57 -11.18 -18.22
N ARG A 132 5.60 -10.36 -18.41
CA ARG A 132 6.97 -10.86 -18.65
C ARG A 132 7.66 -11.25 -17.35
N PRO A 133 8.52 -12.27 -17.33
CA PRO A 133 9.25 -12.67 -16.11
C PRO A 133 10.04 -11.51 -15.47
N ALA A 134 10.56 -10.59 -16.28
CA ALA A 134 11.26 -9.39 -15.82
C ALA A 134 10.33 -8.43 -15.03
N GLU A 135 9.11 -8.19 -15.51
CA GLU A 135 8.09 -7.40 -14.79
C GLU A 135 7.75 -8.05 -13.45
N HIS A 136 7.60 -9.37 -13.42
CA HIS A 136 7.32 -10.12 -12.19
C HIS A 136 8.44 -10.01 -11.15
N TRP A 137 9.71 -10.02 -11.59
CA TRP A 137 10.85 -9.79 -10.70
C TRP A 137 10.88 -8.36 -10.15
N VAL A 138 10.56 -7.36 -10.96
CA VAL A 138 10.46 -5.97 -10.51
C VAL A 138 9.34 -5.84 -9.47
N ILE A 139 8.14 -6.38 -9.72
CA ILE A 139 7.02 -6.37 -8.77
C ILE A 139 7.38 -7.11 -7.47
N ALA A 140 8.03 -8.26 -7.58
CA ALA A 140 8.44 -9.06 -6.42
C ALA A 140 9.55 -8.39 -5.59
N LEU A 141 10.38 -7.55 -6.20
CA LEU A 141 11.50 -6.88 -5.53
C LEU A 141 11.12 -5.48 -4.99
N PHE A 142 10.33 -4.70 -5.73
CA PHE A 142 10.01 -3.28 -5.47
C PHE A 142 8.71 -3.04 -4.68
N GLY A 143 8.34 -3.95 -3.79
CA GLY A 143 7.25 -3.65 -2.86
C GLY A 143 7.72 -2.68 -1.77
N ILE A 144 7.15 -1.48 -1.73
CA ILE A 144 7.42 -0.46 -0.71
C ILE A 144 7.20 -1.08 0.69
N ARG A 145 8.24 -1.02 1.53
CA ARG A 145 8.27 -1.58 2.89
C ARG A 145 8.21 -0.45 3.90
N GLY A 146 7.64 -0.70 5.08
CA GLY A 146 7.71 0.24 6.20
C GLY A 146 6.44 0.27 7.03
N VAL A 147 5.40 0.92 6.53
CA VAL A 147 4.21 1.28 7.33
C VAL A 147 3.53 0.06 7.95
N GLY A 148 3.31 -1.00 7.17
CA GLY A 148 2.69 -2.24 7.66
C GLY A 148 3.53 -2.97 8.71
N SER A 149 4.85 -3.01 8.54
CA SER A 149 5.74 -3.67 9.50
C SER A 149 5.70 -2.98 10.86
N PHE A 150 5.72 -1.64 10.87
CA PHE A 150 5.56 -0.85 12.09
C PHE A 150 4.21 -1.06 12.75
N PHE A 151 3.13 -1.11 11.95
CA PHE A 151 1.81 -1.43 12.48
C PHE A 151 1.80 -2.79 13.19
N TYR A 152 2.31 -3.85 12.56
CA TYR A 152 2.24 -5.20 13.13
C TYR A 152 3.09 -5.36 14.39
N ILE A 153 4.30 -4.79 14.42
CA ILE A 153 5.13 -4.86 15.63
C ILE A 153 4.50 -4.04 16.76
N ALA A 154 4.02 -2.81 16.49
CA ALA A 154 3.35 -1.99 17.48
C ALA A 154 2.08 -2.66 18.02
N TYR A 155 1.28 -3.24 17.12
CA TYR A 155 0.06 -3.98 17.48
C TYR A 155 0.39 -5.19 18.35
N ALA A 156 1.40 -5.98 17.96
CA ALA A 156 1.82 -7.16 18.73
C ALA A 156 2.29 -6.75 20.13
N THR A 157 3.21 -5.79 20.24
CA THR A 157 3.75 -5.33 21.52
C THR A 157 2.73 -4.62 22.39
N ALA A 158 1.66 -4.07 21.82
CA ALA A 158 0.56 -3.47 22.58
C ALA A 158 -0.42 -4.50 23.14
N LYS A 159 -0.49 -5.70 22.52
CA LYS A 159 -1.43 -6.76 22.92
C LYS A 159 -0.78 -7.81 23.83
N THR A 160 0.53 -7.98 23.72
CA THR A 160 1.27 -9.02 24.44
C THR A 160 2.68 -8.54 24.78
N ASP A 161 3.15 -8.85 25.98
CA ASP A 161 4.54 -8.64 26.37
C ASP A 161 5.45 -9.64 25.66
N PHE A 162 6.40 -9.13 24.89
CA PHE A 162 7.43 -9.92 24.24
C PHE A 162 8.76 -9.74 24.97
N PRO A 163 9.39 -10.83 25.48
CA PRO A 163 10.65 -10.72 26.22
C PRO A 163 11.81 -10.11 25.41
N GLN A 164 11.72 -10.11 24.07
CA GLN A 164 12.70 -9.52 23.16
C GLN A 164 12.07 -8.49 22.21
N ALA A 165 11.07 -7.73 22.68
CA ALA A 165 10.44 -6.66 21.91
C ALA A 165 11.47 -5.69 21.32
N ASP A 166 12.45 -5.27 22.11
CA ASP A 166 13.49 -4.32 21.70
C ASP A 166 14.35 -4.85 20.54
N LEU A 167 14.69 -6.14 20.56
CA LEU A 167 15.42 -6.78 19.46
C LEU A 167 14.57 -6.84 18.18
N LEU A 168 13.26 -7.10 18.30
CA LEU A 168 12.35 -7.07 17.16
C LEU A 168 12.26 -5.66 16.56
N TRP A 169 12.12 -4.64 17.40
CA TRP A 169 12.09 -3.23 16.99
C TRP A 169 13.38 -2.82 16.29
N ALA A 170 14.54 -3.23 16.84
CA ALA A 170 15.85 -3.01 16.22
C ALA A 170 15.97 -3.71 14.85
N THR A 171 15.49 -4.96 14.76
CA THR A 171 15.55 -5.77 13.53
C THR A 171 14.65 -5.20 12.43
N VAL A 172 13.40 -4.86 12.77
CA VAL A 172 12.47 -4.20 11.84
C VAL A 172 13.03 -2.84 11.43
N GLY A 173 13.58 -2.07 12.36
CA GLY A 173 14.24 -0.81 12.08
C GLY A 173 15.37 -0.94 11.06
N LEU A 174 16.29 -1.88 11.26
CA LEU A 174 17.36 -2.18 10.31
C LEU A 174 16.79 -2.51 8.91
N VAL A 175 15.82 -3.42 8.85
CA VAL A 175 15.19 -3.83 7.59
C VAL A 175 14.55 -2.65 6.87
N VAL A 176 13.86 -1.76 7.59
CA VAL A 176 13.24 -0.57 7.01
C VAL A 176 14.30 0.39 6.50
N ILE A 177 15.36 0.68 7.27
CA ILE A 177 16.47 1.54 6.82
C ILE A 177 17.06 0.99 5.53
N VAL A 178 17.43 -0.28 5.52
CA VAL A 178 18.02 -0.92 4.34
C VAL A 178 17.04 -0.89 3.17
N SER A 179 15.75 -1.09 3.41
CA SER A 179 14.73 -0.98 2.36
C SER A 179 14.63 0.42 1.77
N VAL A 180 14.59 1.46 2.60
CA VAL A 180 14.50 2.86 2.15
C VAL A 180 15.75 3.25 1.37
N VAL A 181 16.94 2.88 1.84
CA VAL A 181 18.21 3.15 1.15
C VAL A 181 18.26 2.42 -0.20
N VAL A 182 17.96 1.11 -0.21
CA VAL A 182 17.99 0.31 -1.44
C VAL A 182 16.97 0.82 -2.44
N HIS A 183 15.73 1.10 -2.03
CA HIS A 183 14.71 1.63 -2.96
C HIS A 183 15.03 3.07 -3.40
N GLY A 184 15.51 3.93 -2.50
CA GLY A 184 15.87 5.31 -2.82
C GLY A 184 17.00 5.40 -3.86
N ILE A 185 17.97 4.50 -3.80
CA ILE A 185 19.07 4.42 -4.77
C ILE A 185 18.66 3.65 -6.03
N ALA A 186 17.89 2.55 -5.90
CA ALA A 186 17.62 1.64 -7.02
C ALA A 186 16.37 1.99 -7.85
N ALA A 187 15.44 2.81 -7.37
CA ALA A 187 14.18 3.08 -8.07
C ALA A 187 14.39 3.72 -9.44
N THR A 188 15.19 4.78 -9.52
CA THR A 188 15.46 5.50 -10.77
C THR A 188 16.22 4.65 -11.81
N PRO A 189 17.34 3.98 -11.48
CA PRO A 189 18.07 3.18 -12.48
C PRO A 189 17.28 1.94 -12.93
N VAL A 190 16.53 1.28 -12.05
CA VAL A 190 15.76 0.08 -12.44
C VAL A 190 14.61 0.43 -13.37
N MET A 191 13.88 1.51 -13.11
CA MET A 191 12.82 1.97 -14.04
C MET A 191 13.40 2.33 -15.41
N GLN A 192 14.55 3.00 -15.45
CA GLN A 192 15.21 3.32 -16.72
C GLN A 192 15.72 2.09 -17.48
N LEU A 193 16.13 1.03 -16.78
CA LEU A 193 16.57 -0.21 -17.41
C LEU A 193 15.38 -0.97 -18.01
N LEU A 194 14.25 -1.02 -17.31
CA LEU A 194 13.00 -1.63 -17.79
C LEU A 194 12.43 -0.87 -19.00
N ASP A 195 12.48 0.47 -18.95
CA ASP A 195 12.05 1.32 -20.06
C ASP A 195 12.96 1.16 -21.29
N ARG A 196 14.28 1.06 -21.10
CA ARG A 196 15.25 0.82 -22.19
C ARG A 196 15.14 -0.56 -22.82
N ALA A 197 14.75 -1.57 -22.06
CA ALA A 197 14.50 -2.91 -22.57
C ALA A 197 13.24 -2.99 -23.46
N GLY A 198 12.46 -1.90 -23.60
CA GLY A 198 11.23 -1.89 -24.40
C GLY A 198 10.17 -2.82 -23.82
N GLU A 199 10.22 -3.07 -22.52
CA GLU A 199 9.38 -4.04 -21.81
C GLU A 199 8.20 -3.38 -21.11
N ARG A 200 7.58 -2.38 -21.74
CA ARG A 200 6.20 -2.03 -21.41
C ARG A 200 5.29 -2.93 -22.23
N THR A 201 4.47 -3.73 -21.56
CA THR A 201 3.27 -4.28 -22.19
C THR A 201 2.49 -3.08 -22.74
N SER A 202 2.53 -2.87 -24.05
CA SER A 202 1.72 -1.85 -24.71
C SER A 202 0.26 -2.20 -24.44
N ASP A 203 -0.47 -1.30 -23.80
CA ASP A 203 -1.90 -1.45 -23.60
C ASP A 203 -2.55 -1.69 -24.97
N PRO A 204 -3.33 -2.77 -25.17
CA PRO A 204 -4.05 -3.00 -26.42
C PRO A 204 -4.94 -1.82 -26.84
N SER A 205 -5.31 -0.94 -25.89
CA SER A 205 -6.08 0.28 -26.15
C SER A 205 -5.34 1.33 -26.99
N GLU A 206 -4.01 1.48 -26.85
CA GLU A 206 -3.21 2.43 -27.63
C GLU A 206 -3.09 2.02 -29.10
N ARG A 207 -3.07 0.72 -29.40
CA ARG A 207 -3.01 0.22 -30.78
C ARG A 207 -4.30 0.49 -31.56
N ARG A 208 -5.43 0.68 -30.88
CA ARG A 208 -6.72 0.94 -31.53
C ARG A 208 -6.87 2.39 -31.99
N HIS A 209 -6.19 3.33 -31.32
CA HIS A 209 -6.17 4.74 -31.73
C HIS A 209 -5.10 5.07 -32.78
N ALA A 210 -4.01 4.30 -32.84
CA ALA A 210 -2.97 4.49 -33.86
C ALA A 210 -3.32 3.89 -35.24
N GLY A 211 -4.42 3.13 -35.34
CA GLY A 211 -4.80 2.38 -36.53
C GLY A 211 -5.96 2.96 -37.36
N GLU A 212 -6.58 4.06 -36.96
CA GLU A 212 -7.59 4.74 -37.79
C GLU A 212 -6.90 5.74 -38.72
N PRO A 213 -6.85 5.50 -40.04
CA PRO A 213 -6.48 6.53 -40.97
C PRO A 213 -7.54 7.62 -40.87
N VAL A 214 -7.13 8.86 -40.63
CA VAL A 214 -7.97 10.04 -40.86
C VAL A 214 -8.35 10.02 -42.34
N THR A 215 -9.53 9.49 -42.64
CA THR A 215 -10.15 9.62 -43.95
C THR A 215 -10.47 11.09 -44.15
N ALA A 216 -9.57 11.80 -44.82
CA ALA A 216 -9.88 13.06 -45.45
C ALA A 216 -10.86 12.79 -46.60
N GLY A 217 -12.16 12.96 -46.33
CA GLY A 217 -13.16 13.35 -47.32
C GLY A 217 -13.57 14.78 -46.97
N GLY A 218 -13.72 15.73 -47.89
CA GLY A 218 -14.11 15.65 -49.29
C GLY A 218 -15.09 16.80 -49.49
#